data_AF-A0A2S8VT64-F1
#
_entry.id   AF-A0A2S8VT64-F1
#
_cell.length_a   1.000
_cell.length_b   1.000
_cell.length_c   1.000
_cell.angle_alpha   90.00
_cell.angle_beta   90.00
_cell.angle_gamma   90.00
#
_symmetry.space_group_name_H-M   'P 1'
#
loop_
_entity.id
_entity.type
_entity.pdbx_description
1 polymer ?
#
loop_
_entity_poly.entity_id
_entity_poly.type
_entity_poly.pdbx_seq_one_letter_code
_entity_poly.pdbx_strand_id
1 'polypeptide(L)' 'MTRRVAPLAFAVLAACSSPVQDAETFARSPQTAARAVADCDAGLRTRDCIAARQGLAEARRQMRMAAYAQTIREP' A
#
# COMPACT_ATOMS: atom_id res chain seq x y z
N MET A 1 -36.77 -16.41 39.14
CA MET A 1 -36.99 -15.66 37.89
C MET A 1 -36.28 -14.33 37.99
N THR A 2 -35.11 -14.17 37.35
CA THR A 2 -34.53 -12.84 37.07
C THR A 2 -33.53 -13.00 35.93
N ARG A 3 -34.01 -12.62 34.75
CA ARG A 3 -33.40 -12.68 33.42
C ARG A 3 -32.14 -11.81 33.42
N ARG A 4 -30.95 -12.40 33.32
CA ARG A 4 -29.71 -11.63 33.13
C ARG A 4 -29.61 -11.24 31.66
N VAL A 5 -29.80 -9.95 31.42
CA VAL A 5 -29.76 -9.28 30.13
C VAL A 5 -28.38 -9.43 29.51
N ALA A 6 -28.33 -9.95 28.28
CA ALA A 6 -27.13 -10.08 27.48
C ALA A 6 -26.53 -8.70 27.18
N PRO A 7 -25.22 -8.47 27.38
CA PRO A 7 -24.61 -7.22 26.99
C PRO A 7 -24.35 -7.24 25.48
N LEU A 8 -25.10 -6.38 24.79
CA LEU A 8 -24.59 -5.46 23.76
C LEU A 8 -23.63 -6.09 22.73
N ALA A 9 -24.23 -6.60 21.65
CA ALA A 9 -23.61 -6.67 20.34
C ALA A 9 -23.32 -5.24 19.84
N PHE A 10 -22.16 -4.71 20.23
CA PHE A 10 -21.64 -3.42 19.78
C PHE A 10 -20.19 -3.59 19.29
N ALA A 11 -19.96 -4.60 18.45
CA ALA A 11 -18.80 -4.58 17.55
C ALA A 11 -19.20 -3.72 16.34
N VAL A 12 -19.08 -2.42 16.55
CA VAL A 12 -19.14 -1.35 15.57
C VAL A 12 -18.43 -1.80 14.30
N LEU A 13 -19.14 -1.67 13.18
CA LEU A 13 -18.60 -1.69 11.83
C LEU A 13 -17.34 -0.81 11.78
N ALA A 14 -16.17 -1.43 11.97
CA ALA A 14 -14.90 -0.79 11.69
C ALA A 14 -14.88 -0.54 10.19
N ALA A 15 -15.24 0.69 9.83
CA ALA A 15 -15.05 1.37 8.57
C ALA A 15 -14.30 0.54 7.53
N CYS A 16 -15.00 0.10 6.47
CA CYS A 16 -14.43 -0.40 5.23
C CYS A 16 -13.68 0.70 4.43
N SER A 17 -12.89 1.52 5.11
CA SER A 17 -11.94 2.42 4.48
C SER A 17 -10.63 1.66 4.38
N SER A 18 -10.26 1.25 3.17
CA SER A 18 -8.94 0.67 2.91
C SER A 18 -7.88 1.57 3.56
N PRO A 19 -6.92 1.01 4.33
CA PRO A 19 -5.90 1.81 4.96
C PRO A 19 -5.13 2.57 3.87
N VAL A 20 -4.94 3.87 4.09
CA VAL A 20 -4.06 4.73 3.29
C VAL A 20 -2.71 4.03 3.20
N GLN A 21 -2.29 3.68 2.00
CA GLN A 21 -1.02 2.98 1.81
C GLN A 21 0.14 3.97 1.76
N ASP A 22 1.19 3.67 2.51
CA ASP A 22 2.42 4.47 2.51
C ASP A 22 3.36 4.08 1.35
N ALA A 23 4.37 4.92 1.13
CA ALA A 23 5.34 4.71 0.05
C ALA A 23 6.12 3.39 0.21
N GLU A 24 6.38 2.94 1.44
CA GLU A 24 7.10 1.71 1.71
C GLU A 24 6.26 0.48 1.30
N THR A 25 4.96 0.50 1.59
CA THR A 25 4.03 -0.56 1.19
C THR A 25 3.92 -0.64 -0.33
N PHE A 26 3.89 0.51 -1.01
CA PHE A 26 3.96 0.56 -2.48
C PHE A 26 5.33 0.10 -3.02
N ALA A 27 6.44 0.38 -2.33
CA ALA A 27 7.76 -0.09 -2.74
C ALA A 27 7.86 -1.62 -2.68
N ARG A 28 7.22 -2.25 -1.68
CA ARG A 28 7.10 -3.72 -1.57
C ARG A 28 6.21 -4.33 -2.65
N SER A 29 5.26 -3.58 -3.21
CA SER A 29 4.39 -4.01 -4.32
C SER A 29 4.41 -3.03 -5.49
N PRO A 30 5.44 -3.08 -6.36
CA PRO A 30 5.59 -2.14 -7.47
C PRO A 30 4.44 -2.20 -8.49
N GLN A 31 3.79 -3.36 -8.62
CA GLN A 31 2.64 -3.54 -9.51
C GLN A 31 1.40 -2.80 -8.98
N THR A 32 1.15 -2.87 -7.67
CA THR A 32 0.09 -2.10 -7.02
C THR A 32 0.38 -0.61 -7.10
N ALA A 33 1.63 -0.20 -6.91
CA ALA A 33 2.06 1.19 -7.05
C ALA A 33 1.83 1.73 -8.47
N ALA A 34 2.18 0.95 -9.51
CA ALA A 34 1.98 1.34 -10.89
C ALA A 34 0.49 1.54 -11.25
N ARG A 35 -0.39 0.65 -10.75
CA ARG A 35 -1.85 0.80 -10.93
C ARG A 35 -2.38 2.05 -10.24
N ALA A 36 -2.01 2.27 -8.98
CA ALA A 36 -2.42 3.46 -8.24
C ALA A 36 -1.92 4.76 -8.91
N VAL A 37 -0.69 4.78 -9.45
CA VAL A 37 -0.19 5.92 -10.24
C VAL A 37 -1.00 6.12 -11.51
N ALA A 38 -1.33 5.06 -12.25
CA ALA A 38 -2.15 5.14 -13.45
C ALA A 38 -3.56 5.66 -13.16
N ASP A 39 -4.19 5.21 -12.07
CA ASP A 39 -5.49 5.72 -11.61
C ASP A 39 -5.40 7.22 -11.28
N CYS A 40 -4.31 7.63 -10.61
CA CYS A 40 -4.05 9.04 -10.31
C CYS A 40 -3.81 9.89 -11.57
N ASP A 41 -3.10 9.37 -12.57
CA ASP A 41 -2.87 10.03 -13.85
C ASP A 41 -4.16 10.11 -14.69
N ALA A 42 -5.06 9.14 -14.54
CA ALA A 42 -6.41 9.16 -15.11
C ALA A 42 -7.37 10.12 -14.36
N GLY A 43 -6.90 10.80 -13.31
CA GLY A 43 -7.64 11.82 -12.59
C GLY A 43 -8.34 11.35 -11.33
N LEU A 44 -8.19 10.08 -10.90
CA LEU A 44 -8.65 9.67 -9.58
C LEU A 44 -7.82 10.37 -8.51
N ARG A 45 -8.48 11.24 -7.73
CA ARG A 45 -7.86 11.91 -6.60
C ARG A 45 -7.95 11.05 -5.35
N THR A 46 -7.01 10.12 -5.21
CA THR A 46 -6.81 9.36 -3.97
C THR A 46 -5.77 10.06 -3.09
N ARG A 47 -5.85 9.85 -1.76
CA ARG A 47 -4.84 10.37 -0.81
C ARG A 47 -3.47 9.73 -1.03
N ASP A 48 -3.46 8.59 -1.70
CA ASP A 48 -2.30 7.72 -1.87
C ASP A 48 -1.48 8.08 -3.12
N CYS A 49 -1.94 9.00 -3.98
CA CYS A 49 -1.25 9.32 -5.23
C CYS A 49 0.22 9.71 -5.07
N ILE A 50 0.54 10.49 -4.02
CA ILE A 50 1.92 10.90 -3.74
C ILE A 50 2.73 9.69 -3.25
N ALA A 51 2.17 8.92 -2.31
CA ALA A 51 2.80 7.72 -1.76
C ALA A 51 3.05 6.65 -2.84
N ALA A 52 2.10 6.45 -3.75
CA ALA A 52 2.21 5.52 -4.88
C ALA A 52 3.34 5.92 -5.84
N ARG A 53 3.46 7.21 -6.17
CA ARG A 53 4.56 7.72 -7.02
C ARG A 53 5.92 7.53 -6.34
N GLN A 54 6.01 7.86 -5.05
CA GLN A 54 7.24 7.70 -4.26
C GLN A 54 7.63 6.23 -4.13
N GLY A 55 6.68 5.36 -3.79
CA GLY A 55 6.91 3.92 -3.66
C GLY A 55 7.33 3.27 -4.97
N LEU A 56 6.71 3.65 -6.10
CA LEU A 56 7.13 3.15 -7.41
C LEU A 56 8.55 3.61 -7.79
N ALA A 57 8.91 4.86 -7.48
CA ALA A 57 10.25 5.38 -7.72
C ALA A 57 11.30 4.65 -6.88
N GLU A 58 11.00 4.38 -5.61
CA GLU A 58 11.88 3.64 -4.70
C GLU A 58 12.02 2.17 -5.12
N ALA A 59 10.93 1.49 -5.47
CA ALA A 59 11.00 0.12 -6.00
C ALA A 59 11.90 0.03 -7.24
N ARG A 60 11.77 0.97 -8.19
CA ARG A 60 12.63 1.04 -9.37
C ARG A 60 14.09 1.28 -9.01
N ARG A 61 14.35 2.12 -7.99
CA ARG A 61 15.71 2.35 -7.48
C ARG A 61 16.30 1.07 -6.91
N GLN A 62 15.56 0.34 -6.08
CA GLN A 62 15.99 -0.94 -5.50
C GLN A 62 16.27 -1.98 -6.59
N MET A 63 15.44 -2.07 -7.62
CA MET A 63 15.67 -2.96 -8.76
C MET A 63 16.98 -2.62 -9.50
N ARG A 64 17.27 -1.33 -9.74
CA ARG A 64 18.55 -0.91 -10.35
C ARG A 64 19.74 -1.28 -9.47
N MET A 65 19.63 -1.07 -8.16
CA MET A 65 20.70 -1.42 -7.21
C MET A 65 20.92 -2.93 -7.14
N ALA A 66 19.85 -3.72 -7.15
CA ALA A 66 19.94 -5.18 -7.19
C ALA A 66 20.60 -5.68 -8.48
N ALA A 67 20.28 -5.08 -9.63
CA ALA A 67 20.94 -5.39 -10.90
C ALA A 67 22.44 -5.10 -10.83
N TYR A 68 22.86 -3.94 -10.32
CA TYR A 68 24.28 -3.63 -10.13
C TYR A 68 24.98 -4.57 -9.16
N ALA A 69 24.31 -4.95 -8.07
CA ALA A 69 24.87 -5.92 -7.12
C ALA A 69 25.06 -7.31 -7.74
N GLN A 70 24.22 -7.70 -8.71
CA GLN A 70 24.39 -8.93 -9.47
C GLN A 70 25.58 -8.86 -10.42
N THR A 71 25.77 -7.74 -11.14
CA THR A 71 26.89 -7.58 -12.08
C THR A 71 28.26 -7.51 -11.39
N ILE A 72 28.31 -7.04 -10.14
CA ILE A 72 29.56 -6.99 -9.33
C ILE A 72 29.88 -8.37 -8.71
N ARG A 73 28.90 -9.28 -8.64
CA ARG A 73 29.05 -10.62 -8.03
C ARG A 73 29.50 -11.69 -9.03
N GLU A 74 29.64 -11.37 -10.32
CA GLU A 74 30.28 -12.29 -11.29
C GLU A 74 31.80 -12.37 -11.02
N PRO A 75 32.40 -13.57 -11.10
CA PRO A 75 33.71 -13.91 -10.53
C PRO A 75 34.91 -13.22 -11.20
#